data_AF-A0A2E0SME3-F1
#
_entry.id   AF-A0A2E0SME3-F1
#
_cell.length_a   1.000
_cell.length_b   1.000
_cell.length_c   1.000
_cell.angle_alpha   90.00
_cell.angle_beta   90.00
_cell.angle_gamma   90.00
#
_symmetry.space_group_name_H-M   'P 1'
#
loop_
_entity.id
_entity.type
_entity.pdbx_description
1 polymer ?
#
loop_
_entity_poly.entity_id
_entity_poly.type
_entity_poly.pdbx_seq_one_letter_code
_entity_poly.pdbx_strand_id
1 'polypeptide(L)'
;MDGVLPGYEVDSSTWSYLSFLLIVAVYFRFTRVWSLRNLDLSLLLLLSPALLLVRYESAFAYPWIFSITGLIFLRLILDRQFTRRPLFPQNMNTAGLIWLGGATFTFLMAIVVTFSPPEPTLESVRRGQQLIEREDNSGEQGGKNHR
;
A
#
# COMPACT_ATOMS: atom_id res chain seq x y z
N MET A 1 15.72 23.15 -14.64
CA MET A 1 15.32 22.34 -13.46
C MET A 1 14.64 21.10 -14.01
N ASP A 2 15.43 20.19 -14.61
CA ASP A 2 14.92 19.14 -15.51
C ASP A 2 15.72 17.83 -15.36
N GLY A 3 16.35 17.61 -14.20
CA GLY A 3 17.49 16.69 -14.11
C GLY A 3 17.41 15.51 -13.12
N VAL A 4 16.42 15.42 -12.23
CA VAL A 4 16.37 14.35 -11.21
C VAL A 4 14.93 13.86 -11.03
N LEU A 5 14.39 13.29 -12.12
CA LEU A 5 13.09 12.60 -12.29
C LEU A 5 11.83 13.48 -12.45
N PRO A 6 11.56 13.99 -13.66
CA PRO A 6 10.20 14.41 -14.01
C PRO A 6 9.34 13.15 -14.18
N GLY A 7 8.37 12.93 -13.29
CA GLY A 7 7.31 11.94 -13.50
C GLY A 7 7.36 10.64 -12.69
N TYR A 8 7.79 10.67 -11.43
CA TYR A 8 7.47 9.55 -10.52
C TYR A 8 6.15 9.83 -9.79
N GLU A 9 5.04 9.51 -10.45
CA GLU A 9 3.77 9.25 -9.78
C GLU A 9 3.84 7.84 -9.17
N VAL A 10 3.35 7.64 -7.95
CA VAL A 10 3.23 6.29 -7.37
C VAL A 10 2.49 5.41 -8.37
N ASP A 11 3.20 4.48 -9.01
CA ASP A 11 2.67 3.76 -10.15
C ASP A 11 1.39 3.01 -9.76
N SER A 12 0.40 2.99 -10.66
CA SER A 12 -0.93 2.43 -10.40
C SER A 12 -0.86 0.97 -9.94
N SER A 13 0.22 0.26 -10.30
CA SER A 13 0.54 -1.09 -9.85
C SER A 13 0.81 -1.19 -8.34
N THR A 14 1.47 -0.19 -7.75
CA THR A 14 1.80 -0.15 -6.30
C THR A 14 0.54 -0.14 -5.45
N TRP A 15 -0.45 0.66 -5.84
CA TRP A 15 -1.76 0.72 -5.18
C TRP A 15 -2.54 -0.60 -5.31
N SER A 16 -2.40 -1.28 -6.45
CA SER A 16 -2.99 -2.60 -6.66
C SER A 16 -2.37 -3.64 -5.72
N TYR A 17 -1.04 -3.66 -5.56
CA TYR A 17 -0.34 -4.55 -4.62
C TYR A 17 -0.75 -4.30 -3.17
N LEU A 18 -0.86 -3.03 -2.76
CA LEU A 18 -1.29 -2.67 -1.41
C LEU A 18 -2.74 -3.08 -1.14
N SER A 19 -3.63 -2.86 -2.11
CA SER A 19 -5.04 -3.28 -2.02
C SER A 19 -5.17 -4.80 -1.94
N PHE A 20 -4.37 -5.54 -2.73
CA PHE A 20 -4.29 -7.00 -2.67
C PHE A 20 -3.87 -7.48 -1.28
N LEU A 21 -2.82 -6.88 -0.73
CA LEU A 21 -2.30 -7.25 0.57
C LEU A 21 -3.30 -6.97 1.70
N LEU A 22 -3.96 -5.82 1.65
CA LEU A 22 -5.00 -5.43 2.60
C LEU A 22 -6.19 -6.39 2.57
N ILE A 23 -6.63 -6.79 1.37
CA ILE A 23 -7.76 -7.72 1.20
C ILE A 23 -7.41 -9.10 1.75
N VAL A 24 -6.22 -9.62 1.49
CA VAL A 24 -5.75 -10.89 2.07
C VAL A 24 -5.73 -10.82 3.59
N ALA A 25 -5.23 -9.72 4.17
CA ALA A 25 -5.11 -9.62 5.61
C ALA A 25 -6.45 -9.41 6.34
N VAL A 26 -7.37 -8.63 5.76
CA VAL A 26 -8.66 -8.28 6.38
C VAL A 26 -9.68 -9.40 6.23
N TYR A 27 -9.66 -10.13 5.11
CA TYR A 27 -10.75 -11.02 4.76
C TYR A 27 -10.38 -12.48 4.60
N PHE A 28 -9.10 -12.82 4.38
CA PHE A 28 -8.72 -14.21 4.21
C PHE A 28 -8.64 -14.92 5.56
N ARG A 29 -9.78 -15.44 6.01
CA ARG A 29 -9.81 -16.43 7.09
C ARG A 29 -9.41 -17.77 6.48
N PHE A 30 -8.16 -18.21 6.73
CA PHE A 30 -7.55 -19.46 6.23
C PHE A 30 -8.29 -20.77 6.60
N THR A 31 -9.48 -20.70 7.21
CA THR A 31 -10.26 -21.89 7.62
C THR A 31 -11.28 -22.36 6.60
N ARG A 32 -11.76 -21.52 5.67
CA ARG A 32 -12.63 -21.94 4.55
C ARG A 32 -12.47 -21.03 3.33
N VAL A 33 -11.70 -21.49 2.36
CA VAL A 33 -11.44 -20.80 1.09
C VAL A 33 -12.73 -20.60 0.26
N TRP A 34 -13.70 -21.52 0.39
CA TRP A 34 -14.96 -21.58 -0.37
C TRP A 34 -16.17 -21.02 0.38
N SER A 35 -16.06 -19.80 0.92
CA SER A 35 -17.23 -19.06 1.40
C SER A 35 -17.72 -18.12 0.31
N LEU A 36 -19.03 -18.06 0.07
CA LEU A 36 -19.65 -17.14 -0.90
C LEU A 36 -19.25 -15.67 -0.68
N ARG A 37 -18.88 -15.28 0.55
CA ARG A 37 -18.29 -13.96 0.85
C ARG A 37 -16.86 -13.80 0.36
N ASN A 38 -16.03 -14.83 0.55
CA ASN A 38 -14.66 -14.79 0.09
C ASN A 38 -14.60 -14.78 -1.45
N LEU A 39 -15.58 -15.42 -2.09
CA LEU A 39 -15.81 -15.34 -3.53
C LEU A 39 -16.18 -13.91 -3.97
N ASP A 40 -17.12 -13.25 -3.29
CA ASP A 40 -17.49 -11.86 -3.57
C ASP A 40 -16.29 -10.90 -3.43
N LEU A 41 -15.48 -11.08 -2.38
CA LEU A 41 -14.26 -10.29 -2.17
C LEU A 41 -13.18 -10.59 -3.21
N SER A 42 -13.06 -11.85 -3.65
CA SER A 42 -12.14 -12.19 -4.74
C SER A 42 -12.58 -11.59 -6.08
N LEU A 43 -13.89 -11.51 -6.34
CA LEU A 43 -14.43 -10.83 -7.53
C LEU A 43 -14.15 -9.33 -7.50
N LEU A 44 -14.32 -8.69 -6.34
CA LEU A 44 -13.96 -7.27 -6.14
C LEU A 44 -12.45 -7.05 -6.29
N LEU A 45 -11.63 -7.96 -5.77
CA LEU A 45 -10.17 -7.89 -5.89
C LEU A 45 -9.72 -8.02 -7.34
N LEU A 46 -10.32 -8.94 -8.11
CA LEU A 46 -10.04 -9.14 -9.53
C LEU A 46 -10.50 -7.97 -10.41
N LEU A 47 -11.41 -7.12 -9.91
CA LEU A 47 -11.83 -5.91 -10.62
C LEU A 47 -10.71 -4.86 -10.70
N SER A 48 -9.86 -4.76 -9.66
CA SER A 48 -8.72 -3.83 -9.63
C SER A 48 -7.72 -4.05 -10.77
N PRO A 49 -7.15 -5.25 -10.99
CA PRO A 49 -6.27 -5.49 -12.14
C PRO A 49 -7.01 -5.43 -13.48
N ALA A 50 -8.32 -5.70 -13.51
CA ALA A 50 -9.12 -5.55 -14.73
C ALA A 50 -9.17 -4.09 -15.19
N LEU A 51 -9.36 -3.15 -14.27
CA LEU A 51 -9.33 -1.70 -14.55
C LEU A 51 -7.92 -1.24 -14.97
N LEU A 52 -6.87 -1.83 -14.40
CA LEU A 52 -5.50 -1.58 -14.83
C LEU A 52 -5.27 -2.01 -16.28
N LEU A 53 -5.77 -3.20 -16.66
CA LEU A 53 -5.65 -3.71 -18.04
C LEU A 53 -6.38 -2.84 -19.08
N VAL A 54 -7.45 -2.14 -18.69
CA VAL A 54 -8.12 -1.14 -19.55
C VAL A 54 -7.19 0.02 -19.86
N ARG A 55 -6.43 0.51 -18.87
CA ARG A 55 -5.45 1.59 -19.09
C ARG A 55 -4.32 1.19 -20.04
N TYR A 56 -3.97 -0.09 -20.09
CA TYR A 56 -2.95 -0.62 -21.00
C TYR A 56 -3.51 -1.01 -22.38
N GLU A 57 -4.74 -0.60 -22.73
CA GLU A 57 -5.36 -0.86 -24.05
C GLU A 57 -5.37 -2.37 -24.41
N SER A 58 -5.43 -3.24 -23.40
CA SER A 58 -5.39 -4.68 -23.61
C SER A 58 -6.74 -5.19 -24.09
N ALA A 59 -6.75 -5.95 -25.20
CA ALA A 59 -7.97 -6.58 -25.72
C ALA A 59 -8.63 -7.53 -24.70
N PHE A 60 -7.85 -8.05 -23.73
CA PHE A 60 -8.35 -8.92 -22.67
C PHE A 60 -9.12 -8.17 -21.57
N ALA A 61 -9.02 -6.85 -21.49
CA ALA A 61 -9.64 -6.07 -20.43
C ALA A 61 -11.17 -6.11 -20.47
N TYR A 62 -11.76 -5.93 -21.66
CA TYR A 62 -13.21 -5.88 -21.81
C TYR A 62 -13.92 -7.21 -21.49
N PRO A 63 -13.48 -8.38 -22.02
CA PRO A 63 -14.05 -9.66 -21.63
C PRO A 63 -13.87 -9.94 -20.14
N TRP A 64 -12.73 -9.56 -19.57
CA TRP A 64 -12.42 -9.77 -18.16
C TRP A 64 -13.35 -8.99 -17.23
N ILE A 65 -13.55 -7.69 -17.47
CA ILE A 65 -14.51 -6.87 -16.70
C ILE A 65 -15.92 -7.42 -16.88
N PHE A 66 -16.31 -7.73 -18.11
CA PHE A 66 -17.64 -8.28 -18.41
C PHE A 66 -17.90 -9.58 -17.64
N SER A 67 -16.94 -10.50 -17.61
CA SER A 67 -17.05 -11.74 -16.84
C SER A 67 -17.18 -11.48 -15.33
N ILE A 68 -16.35 -10.60 -14.76
CA ILE A 68 -16.43 -10.29 -13.32
C ILE A 68 -17.76 -9.64 -12.96
N THR A 69 -18.19 -8.64 -13.72
CA THR A 69 -19.47 -7.95 -13.50
C THR A 69 -20.65 -8.92 -13.66
N GLY A 70 -20.60 -9.82 -14.65
CA GLY A 70 -21.61 -10.87 -14.83
C GLY A 70 -21.68 -11.84 -13.65
N LEU A 71 -20.53 -12.24 -13.09
CA LEU A 71 -20.47 -13.09 -11.90
C LEU A 71 -21.00 -12.39 -10.65
N ILE A 72 -20.70 -11.11 -10.46
CA ILE A 72 -21.26 -10.29 -9.36
C ILE A 72 -22.78 -10.16 -9.51
N PHE A 73 -23.26 -9.88 -10.72
CA PHE A 73 -24.70 -9.77 -11.00
C PHE A 73 -25.44 -11.08 -10.74
N LEU A 74 -24.88 -12.21 -11.21
CA LEU A 74 -25.44 -13.54 -10.93
C LEU A 74 -25.47 -13.81 -9.42
N ARG A 75 -24.41 -13.45 -8.69
CA ARG A 75 -24.34 -13.57 -7.23
C ARG A 75 -25.41 -12.71 -6.54
N LEU A 76 -25.66 -11.48 -7.01
CA LEU A 76 -26.70 -10.60 -6.47
C LEU A 76 -28.10 -11.20 -6.67
N ILE A 77 -28.36 -11.87 -7.79
CA ILE A 77 -29.63 -12.60 -8.01
C ILE A 77 -29.76 -13.78 -7.03
N LEU A 78 -28.67 -14.52 -6.82
CA LEU A 78 -28.63 -15.66 -5.91
C LEU A 78 -28.67 -15.25 -4.42
N ASP A 79 -28.44 -13.97 -4.10
CA ASP A 79 -28.48 -13.44 -2.72
C ASP A 79 -29.84 -13.67 -2.05
N ARG A 80 -30.92 -13.72 -2.85
CA ARG A 80 -32.27 -14.03 -2.38
C ARG A 80 -32.40 -15.43 -1.76
N GLN A 81 -31.51 -16.37 -2.10
CA GLN A 81 -31.55 -17.74 -1.61
C GLN A 81 -30.92 -17.92 -0.20
N PHE A 82 -30.14 -16.95 0.30
CA PHE A 82 -29.32 -17.11 1.51
C PHE A 82 -29.85 -16.36 2.74
N THR A 83 -31.17 -16.37 2.97
CA THR A 83 -31.85 -15.66 4.09
C THR A 83 -31.64 -16.27 5.49
N ARG A 84 -30.58 -17.05 5.74
CA ARG A 84 -30.27 -17.58 7.08
C ARG A 84 -29.00 -16.94 7.63
N ARG A 85 -29.18 -15.98 8.55
CA ARG A 85 -28.11 -15.20 9.20
C ARG A 85 -27.13 -16.14 9.93
N PRO A 86 -25.91 -16.37 9.41
CA PRO A 86 -24.87 -17.04 10.17
C PRO A 86 -24.28 -16.01 11.13
N LEU A 87 -24.23 -16.34 12.42
CA LEU A 87 -23.50 -15.55 13.41
C LEU A 87 -22.08 -15.31 12.89
N PHE A 88 -21.66 -14.05 12.84
CA PHE A 88 -20.37 -13.64 12.29
C PHE A 88 -19.32 -13.72 13.40
N PRO A 89 -18.45 -14.74 13.42
CA PRO A 89 -17.23 -14.66 14.21
C PRO A 89 -16.32 -13.56 13.65
N GLN A 90 -15.51 -12.99 14.53
CA GLN A 90 -14.56 -11.89 14.27
C GLN A 90 -13.90 -11.98 12.88
N ASN A 91 -14.09 -10.92 12.08
CA ASN A 91 -13.61 -10.83 10.69
C ASN A 91 -12.08 -10.85 10.60
N MET A 92 -11.40 -10.29 11.62
CA MET A 92 -9.94 -10.19 11.65
C MET A 92 -9.35 -11.06 12.77
N ASN A 93 -8.78 -12.20 12.38
CA ASN A 93 -8.06 -13.11 13.28
C ASN A 93 -6.68 -12.51 13.67
N THR A 94 -6.14 -12.88 14.83
CA THR A 94 -4.80 -12.48 15.29
C THR A 94 -3.73 -12.76 14.23
N ALA A 95 -3.83 -13.87 13.51
CA ALA A 95 -2.94 -14.19 12.39
C ALA A 95 -3.00 -13.15 11.25
N GLY A 96 -4.19 -12.65 10.91
CA GLY A 96 -4.38 -11.60 9.91
C GLY A 96 -3.81 -10.25 10.38
N LEU A 97 -3.93 -9.94 11.67
CA LEU A 97 -3.34 -8.74 12.28
C LEU A 97 -1.80 -8.77 12.22
N ILE A 98 -1.18 -9.91 12.56
CA ILE A 98 0.28 -10.09 12.50
C ILE A 98 0.75 -9.98 11.04
N TRP A 99 0.02 -10.60 10.11
CA TRP A 99 0.35 -10.54 8.68
C TRP A 99 0.25 -9.11 8.14
N LEU A 100 -0.84 -8.39 8.44
CA LEU A 100 -1.01 -6.99 8.02
C LEU A 100 0.09 -6.10 8.59
N GLY A 101 0.38 -6.25 9.89
CA GLY A 101 1.42 -5.49 10.57
C GLY A 101 2.79 -5.74 9.96
N GLY A 102 3.17 -7.00 9.77
CA GLY A 102 4.44 -7.38 9.17
C GLY A 102 4.58 -6.89 7.73
N ALA A 103 3.57 -7.09 6.90
CA ALA A 103 3.59 -6.65 5.52
C ALA A 103 3.63 -5.13 5.36
N THR A 104 2.81 -4.39 6.13
CA THR A 104 2.82 -2.92 6.10
C THR A 104 4.16 -2.39 6.60
N PHE A 105 4.71 -3.00 7.65
CA PHE A 105 6.04 -2.66 8.14
C PHE A 105 7.12 -2.91 7.09
N THR A 106 7.18 -4.09 6.48
CA THR A 106 8.15 -4.40 5.41
C THR A 106 7.99 -3.45 4.23
N PHE A 107 6.75 -3.13 3.83
CA PHE A 107 6.50 -2.19 2.74
C PHE A 107 6.98 -0.78 3.10
N LEU A 108 6.63 -0.26 4.28
CA LEU A 108 7.10 1.03 4.75
C LEU A 108 8.63 1.07 4.90
N MET A 109 9.24 -0.02 5.36
CA MET A 109 10.70 -0.13 5.43
C MET A 109 11.33 -0.19 4.04
N ALA A 110 10.71 -0.90 3.09
CA ALA A 110 11.15 -0.92 1.70
C ALA A 110 11.09 0.49 1.11
N ILE A 111 9.98 1.20 1.30
CA ILE A 111 9.81 2.62 0.98
C ILE A 111 10.94 3.44 1.61
N VAL A 112 11.16 3.36 2.92
CA VAL A 112 12.21 4.12 3.62
C VAL A 112 13.62 3.80 3.10
N VAL A 113 13.90 2.56 2.71
CA VAL A 113 15.20 2.13 2.18
C VAL A 113 15.39 2.52 0.71
N THR A 114 14.32 2.52 -0.10
CA THR A 114 14.40 2.85 -1.53
C THR A 114 14.23 4.34 -1.84
N PHE A 115 13.53 5.10 -0.98
CA PHE A 115 13.38 6.54 -1.16
C PHE A 115 14.53 7.31 -0.51
N SER A 116 15.13 8.22 -1.27
CA SER A 116 16.07 9.20 -0.74
C SER A 116 15.32 10.28 0.07
N PRO A 117 15.91 10.82 1.15
CA PRO A 117 15.27 11.83 1.98
C PRO A 117 14.87 13.07 1.15
N PRO A 118 13.67 13.63 1.38
CA PRO A 118 13.22 14.83 0.68
C PRO A 118 14.20 16.00 0.88
N GLU A 119 14.46 16.77 -0.19
CA GLU A 119 15.30 17.99 -0.17
C GLU A 119 15.03 18.95 1.00
N PRO A 120 13.78 19.24 1.44
CA PRO A 120 13.56 20.10 2.61
C PRO A 120 14.12 19.51 3.91
N THR A 121 14.17 18.19 4.03
CA THR A 121 14.78 17.49 5.17
C THR A 121 16.31 17.58 5.08
N LEU A 122 16.90 17.44 3.88
CA LEU A 122 18.33 17.63 3.65
C LEU A 122 18.78 19.07 3.95
N GLU A 123 17.96 20.06 3.62
CA GLU A 123 18.24 21.46 3.95
C GLU A 123 18.19 21.72 5.45
N SER A 124 17.24 21.10 6.17
CA SER A 124 17.18 21.17 7.64
C SER A 124 18.40 20.52 8.31
N VAL A 125 18.88 19.39 7.78
CA VAL A 125 20.08 18.70 8.27
C VAL A 125 21.34 19.52 7.97
N ARG A 126 21.47 20.07 6.75
CA ARG A 126 22.59 20.96 6.38
C ARG A 126 22.63 22.21 7.25
N ARG A 127 21.48 22.85 7.50
CA ARG A 127 21.41 24.00 8.40
C ARG A 127 21.78 23.62 9.83
N GLY A 128 21.36 22.45 10.31
CA GLY A 128 21.79 21.91 11.61
C GLY A 128 23.31 21.72 11.68
N GLN A 129 23.93 21.13 10.65
CA GLN A 129 25.38 20.93 10.57
C GLN A 129 26.16 22.25 10.56
N GLN A 130 25.69 23.24 9.80
CA GLN A 130 26.30 24.58 9.77
C GLN A 130 26.23 25.31 11.12
N LEU A 131 25.23 25.02 11.95
CA LEU A 131 25.11 25.58 13.29
C LEU A 131 26.09 24.90 14.27
N ILE A 132 26.22 23.57 14.20
CA ILE A 132 27.19 22.80 15.02
C ILE A 132 28.62 23.22 14.68
N GLU A 133 28.95 23.34 13.39
CA GLU A 133 30.30 23.72 12.93
C GLU A 133 30.66 25.17 13.31
N ARG A 134 29.66 26.05 13.46
CA ARG A 134 29.84 27.41 13.99
C ARG A 134 30.07 27.41 15.51
N GLU A 135 29.43 26.53 16.26
CA GLU A 135 29.68 26.40 17.71
C GLU A 135 31.09 25.87 18.01
N ASP A 136 31.55 24.83 17.31
CA ASP A 136 32.90 24.26 17.51
C ASP A 136 34.01 25.29 17.20
N ASN A 137 33.86 26.04 16.12
CA ASN A 137 34.85 27.07 15.71
C ASN A 137 34.86 28.28 16.66
N SER A 138 33.71 28.58 17.29
CA SER A 138 33.61 29.62 18.31
C SER A 138 34.25 29.19 19.63
N GLY A 139 34.18 27.89 19.97
CA GLY A 139 34.88 27.30 21.12
C GLY A 139 36.40 27.28 20.94
N GLU A 140 36.89 26.95 19.73
CA GLU A 140 38.34 26.96 19.42
C GLU A 140 38.94 28.39 19.39
N GLN A 141 38.19 29.39 18.92
CA GLN A 141 38.66 30.78 18.90
C GLN A 141 38.64 31.42 20.30
N GLY A 142 37.73 31.00 21.19
CA GLY A 142 37.72 31.42 22.60
C GLY A 142 38.89 30.87 23.43
N GLY A 143 39.41 29.69 23.08
CA GLY A 143 40.54 29.06 23.79
C GLY A 143 41.93 29.57 23.38
N LYS A 144 42.08 30.10 22.16
CA LYS A 144 43.38 30.61 21.65
C LYS A 144 43.74 32.02 22.10
N ASN A 145 42.79 32.79 22.64
CA ASN A 145 43.01 34.18 23.04
C ASN A 145 43.41 34.37 24.52
N HIS A 146 43.75 33.29 25.23
CA HIS A 146 44.11 33.32 26.66
C HIS A 146 45.41 32.58 27.03
N ARG A 147 46.38 32.53 26.11
CA ARG A 147 47.76 32.13 26.46
C ARG A 147 48.78 33.17 26.05
#